data_AF-A0A2K6D1K9-F1
#
_entry.id   AF-A0A2K6D1K9-F1
#
_cell.length_a   1.000
_cell.length_b   1.000
_cell.length_c   1.000
_cell.angle_alpha   90.00
_cell.angle_beta   90.00
_cell.angle_gamma   90.00
#
_symmetry.space_group_name_H-M   'P 1'
#
loop_
_entity.id
_entity.type
_entity.pdbx_description
1 polymer ?
#
loop_
_entity_poly.entity_id
_entity_poly.type
_entity_poly.pdbx_seq_one_letter_code
_entity_poly.pdbx_strand_id
1 'polypeptide(L)'
;MIQLPGARPILDPADFLGLQDKIKEVPRPRKRLTELLLRTATEKPGPEEAARWASASRAWGLRFFRSPQQVLPSPDGRRAAGVRLAVTRLEGVGEATRAVPTGDMEDLPCGLVLSSVGYKSRPVDPSVPFDSKLGVIPNVEGRVMDVPGLYCSGWVKRGPTGVIATTMTDSFLTGQMLLQDLKAGLLPSGPRPGYAAIQALLSSRGVRPVSFSDWEKLDAEEVARGQGTGKPREKLVDPQEMLRLLGH
;
A
#
# COMPACT_ATOMS: atom_id res chain seq x y z
N MET A 1 6.17 -14.29 7.59
CA MET A 1 6.59 -15.17 6.47
C MET A 1 7.48 -16.33 6.92
N ILE A 2 8.46 -16.12 7.81
CA ILE A 2 9.37 -17.19 8.26
C ILE A 2 8.63 -18.42 8.81
N GLN A 3 7.56 -18.20 9.58
CA GLN A 3 6.76 -19.26 10.20
C GLN A 3 5.55 -19.70 9.35
N LEU A 4 5.49 -19.35 8.06
CA LEU A 4 4.36 -19.74 7.22
C LEU A 4 4.32 -21.28 7.06
N PRO A 5 3.21 -21.95 7.43
CA PRO A 5 3.12 -23.41 7.32
C PRO A 5 3.32 -23.90 5.87
N GLY A 6 4.04 -25.01 5.70
CA GLY A 6 4.33 -25.60 4.38
C GLY A 6 5.31 -24.80 3.51
N ALA A 7 5.89 -23.71 4.03
CA ALA A 7 6.87 -22.89 3.31
C ALA A 7 8.21 -22.78 4.05
N ARG A 8 9.29 -22.65 3.27
CA ARG A 8 10.65 -22.39 3.78
C ARG A 8 11.25 -21.09 3.20
N PRO A 9 12.10 -20.38 3.97
CA PRO A 9 12.86 -19.25 3.46
C PRO A 9 14.04 -19.69 2.57
N ILE A 10 14.39 -18.88 1.58
CA ILE A 10 15.62 -18.94 0.78
C ILE A 10 16.24 -17.55 0.85
N LEU A 11 17.21 -17.37 1.74
CA LEU A 11 17.95 -16.13 1.93
C LEU A 11 19.43 -16.43 1.68
N ASP A 12 20.08 -15.64 0.84
CA ASP A 12 21.51 -15.77 0.58
C ASP A 12 22.29 -15.12 1.73
N PRO A 13 23.14 -15.86 2.48
CA PRO A 13 23.97 -15.28 3.53
C PRO A 13 24.87 -14.15 3.05
N ALA A 14 25.28 -14.15 1.77
CA ALA A 14 26.15 -13.14 1.19
C ALA A 14 25.53 -11.74 1.21
N ASP A 15 24.21 -11.64 1.07
CA ASP A 15 23.48 -10.36 1.12
C ASP A 15 23.51 -9.69 2.50
N PHE A 16 23.92 -10.42 3.54
CA PHE A 16 23.92 -9.96 4.94
C PHE A 16 25.32 -9.75 5.53
N LEU A 17 26.38 -9.91 4.73
CA LEU A 17 27.75 -9.71 5.18
C LEU A 17 27.99 -8.27 5.66
N GLY A 18 28.63 -8.12 6.83
CA GLY A 18 28.97 -6.81 7.40
C GLY A 18 27.77 -6.02 7.96
N LEU A 19 26.58 -6.62 8.01
CA LEU A 19 25.37 -5.97 8.53
C LEU A 19 25.37 -5.93 10.07
N GLN A 20 26.04 -6.87 10.73
CA GLN A 20 26.08 -7.01 12.20
C GLN A 20 26.52 -5.72 12.90
N ASP A 21 27.52 -5.03 12.36
CA ASP A 21 28.04 -3.80 12.97
C ASP A 21 27.14 -2.61 12.67
N LYS A 22 26.58 -2.52 11.46
CA LYS A 22 25.67 -1.43 11.04
C LYS A 22 24.32 -1.45 11.76
N ILE A 23 23.86 -2.61 12.23
CA ILE A 23 22.57 -2.74 12.93
C ILE A 23 22.61 -2.16 14.35
N LYS A 24 23.79 -2.00 14.96
CA LYS A 24 23.91 -1.50 16.35
C LYS A 24 23.39 -0.07 16.50
N GLU A 25 23.47 0.72 15.44
CA GLU A 25 23.17 2.16 15.42
C GLU A 25 21.75 2.49 14.93
N VAL A 26 20.98 1.50 14.44
CA VAL A 26 19.63 1.77 13.91
C VAL A 26 18.56 1.73 15.01
N PRO A 27 17.45 2.49 14.85
CA PRO A 27 16.35 2.49 15.81
C PRO A 27 15.80 1.09 16.10
N ARG A 28 15.32 0.88 17.34
CA ARG A 28 14.86 -0.42 17.85
C ARG A 28 13.93 -1.20 16.90
N PRO A 29 12.91 -0.60 16.25
CA PRO A 29 12.06 -1.33 15.31
C PRO A 29 12.84 -1.86 14.10
N ARG A 30 13.76 -1.07 13.56
CA ARG A 30 14.61 -1.46 12.43
C ARG A 30 15.60 -2.54 12.84
N LYS A 31 16.24 -2.38 14.01
CA LYS A 31 17.18 -3.36 14.58
C LYS A 31 16.58 -4.76 14.68
N ARG A 32 15.43 -4.89 15.34
CA ARG A 32 14.78 -6.19 15.57
C ARG A 32 14.35 -6.89 14.27
N LEU A 33 13.89 -6.11 13.28
CA LEU A 33 13.56 -6.62 11.95
C LEU A 33 14.81 -7.18 11.26
N THR A 34 15.89 -6.41 11.25
CA THR A 34 17.12 -6.80 10.56
C THR A 34 17.82 -7.98 11.25
N GLU A 35 17.84 -8.04 12.59
CA GLU A 35 18.35 -9.20 13.34
C GLU A 35 17.58 -10.48 13.02
N LEU A 36 16.26 -10.40 12.86
CA LEU A 36 15.45 -11.55 12.47
C LEU A 36 15.81 -12.06 11.07
N LEU A 37 16.00 -11.16 10.11
CA LEU A 37 16.42 -11.53 8.75
C LEU A 37 17.83 -12.13 8.76
N LEU A 38 18.77 -11.49 9.47
CA LEU A 38 20.14 -11.95 9.60
C LEU A 38 20.19 -13.37 10.16
N ARG A 39 19.58 -13.61 11.33
CA ARG A 39 19.50 -14.94 11.94
C ARG A 39 18.93 -15.98 10.98
N THR A 40 17.85 -15.63 10.28
CA THR A 40 17.20 -16.56 9.33
C THR A 40 18.11 -16.91 8.16
N ALA A 41 18.96 -15.97 7.72
CA ALA A 41 19.88 -16.18 6.62
C ALA A 41 21.18 -16.90 7.04
N THR A 42 21.70 -16.61 8.25
CA THR A 42 23.06 -17.03 8.63
C THR A 42 23.13 -18.13 9.69
N GLU A 43 22.10 -18.28 10.54
CA GLU A 43 22.11 -19.31 11.58
C GLU A 43 21.59 -20.64 11.04
N LYS A 44 22.25 -21.74 11.43
CA LYS A 44 21.79 -23.08 11.09
C LYS A 44 20.52 -23.39 11.90
N PRO A 45 19.41 -23.79 11.26
CA PRO A 45 18.19 -24.12 11.99
C PRO A 45 18.41 -25.34 12.91
N GLY A 46 17.71 -25.36 14.04
CA GLY A 46 17.64 -26.54 14.90
C GLY A 46 16.99 -27.74 14.18
N PRO A 47 17.09 -28.96 14.74
CA PRO A 47 16.68 -30.19 14.05
C PRO A 47 15.20 -30.19 13.63
N GLU A 48 14.31 -29.69 14.49
CA GLU A 48 12.87 -29.61 14.20
C GLU A 48 12.58 -28.64 13.04
N GLU A 49 13.17 -27.44 13.08
CA GLU A 49 12.98 -26.44 12.04
C GLU A 49 13.62 -26.87 10.71
N ALA A 50 14.76 -27.56 10.76
CA ALA A 50 15.39 -28.16 9.58
C ALA A 50 14.49 -29.23 8.95
N ALA A 51 13.89 -30.12 9.75
CA ALA A 51 12.93 -31.11 9.27
C ALA A 51 11.65 -30.45 8.71
N ARG A 52 11.17 -29.38 9.34
CA ARG A 52 10.06 -28.56 8.84
C ARG A 52 10.37 -27.94 7.48
N TRP A 53 11.58 -27.40 7.32
CA TRP A 53 12.00 -26.82 6.03
C TRP A 53 12.21 -27.88 4.96
N ALA A 54 12.78 -29.04 5.31
CA ALA A 54 12.99 -30.14 4.39
C ALA A 54 11.66 -30.72 3.85
N SER A 55 10.61 -30.73 4.68
CA SER A 55 9.27 -31.18 4.30
C SER A 55 8.39 -30.10 3.64
N ALA A 56 8.87 -28.86 3.52
CA ALA A 56 8.10 -27.77 2.93
C ALA A 56 7.95 -27.93 1.40
N SER A 57 6.71 -27.88 0.90
CA SER A 57 6.39 -27.97 -0.53
C SER A 57 6.48 -26.62 -1.26
N ARG A 58 6.60 -25.51 -0.53
CA ARG A 58 6.73 -24.16 -1.08
C ARG A 58 7.96 -23.44 -0.52
N ALA A 59 8.44 -22.44 -1.26
CA ALA A 59 9.54 -21.61 -0.82
C ALA A 59 9.29 -20.13 -1.14
N TRP A 60 9.93 -19.24 -0.39
CA TRP A 60 9.97 -17.81 -0.66
C TRP A 60 11.39 -17.30 -0.41
N GLY A 61 11.80 -16.25 -1.11
CA GLY A 61 13.12 -15.67 -0.94
C GLY A 61 13.12 -14.16 -1.15
N LEU A 62 14.20 -13.53 -0.71
CA LEU A 62 14.49 -12.13 -0.98
C LEU A 62 15.70 -12.08 -1.90
N ARG A 63 15.59 -11.28 -2.96
CA ARG A 63 16.72 -10.98 -3.85
C ARG A 63 16.95 -9.49 -3.81
N PHE A 64 18.14 -9.10 -3.38
CA PHE A 64 18.54 -7.69 -3.29
C PHE A 64 19.31 -7.28 -4.55
N PHE A 65 19.58 -5.98 -4.69
CA PHE A 65 20.45 -5.45 -5.74
C PHE A 65 20.01 -5.81 -7.17
N ARG A 66 18.70 -5.79 -7.40
CA ARG A 66 18.08 -6.03 -8.71
C ARG A 66 17.05 -4.96 -9.00
N SER A 67 17.05 -4.46 -10.24
CA SER A 67 16.00 -3.57 -10.74
C SER A 67 15.34 -4.17 -11.99
N PRO A 68 14.00 -4.16 -12.10
CA PRO A 68 13.32 -4.73 -13.26
C PRO A 68 13.62 -3.94 -14.51
N GLN A 69 14.08 -4.63 -15.57
CA GLN A 69 14.39 -4.03 -16.88
C GLN A 69 13.35 -4.42 -17.93
N GLN A 70 12.96 -5.69 -17.98
CA GLN A 70 12.02 -6.19 -18.99
C GLN A 70 11.26 -7.42 -18.50
N VAL A 71 9.96 -7.50 -18.77
CA VAL A 71 9.21 -8.76 -18.64
C VAL A 71 9.46 -9.57 -19.90
N LEU A 72 9.97 -10.79 -19.73
CA LEU A 72 10.33 -11.69 -20.82
C LEU A 72 9.09 -12.48 -21.27
N PRO A 73 8.78 -12.50 -22.57
CA PRO A 73 7.65 -13.25 -23.08
C PRO A 73 7.95 -14.77 -23.15
N SER A 74 6.89 -15.58 -23.15
CA SER A 74 6.95 -16.99 -23.55
C SER A 74 7.33 -17.14 -25.03
N PRO A 75 7.74 -18.35 -25.49
CA PRO A 75 8.12 -18.57 -26.88
C PRO A 75 7.07 -18.15 -27.93
N ASP A 76 5.79 -18.22 -27.57
CA ASP A 76 4.65 -17.81 -28.41
C ASP A 76 4.23 -16.33 -28.23
N GLY A 77 4.90 -15.58 -27.35
CA GLY A 77 4.63 -14.17 -27.10
C GLY A 77 3.39 -13.88 -26.25
N ARG A 78 2.68 -14.89 -25.74
CA ARG A 78 1.33 -14.70 -25.15
C ARG A 78 1.29 -14.44 -23.66
N ARG A 79 2.35 -14.77 -22.93
CA ARG A 79 2.40 -14.64 -21.46
C ARG A 79 3.80 -14.30 -20.97
N ALA A 80 3.92 -13.88 -19.72
CA ALA A 80 5.21 -13.75 -19.06
C ALA A 80 5.85 -15.13 -18.85
N ALA A 81 7.14 -15.26 -19.17
CA ALA A 81 7.96 -16.42 -18.88
C ALA A 81 9.18 -16.10 -18.00
N GLY A 82 9.46 -14.81 -17.78
CA GLY A 82 10.49 -14.38 -16.85
C GLY A 82 10.54 -12.87 -16.70
N VAL A 83 11.51 -12.41 -15.91
CA VAL A 83 11.85 -11.00 -15.79
C VAL A 83 13.37 -10.85 -15.91
N ARG A 84 13.80 -9.95 -16.78
CA ARG A 84 15.18 -9.47 -16.86
C ARG A 84 15.40 -8.40 -15.81
N LEU A 85 16.43 -8.59 -15.01
CA LEU A 85 16.81 -7.74 -13.90
C LEU A 85 18.21 -7.19 -14.16
N ALA A 86 18.40 -5.88 -14.03
CA ALA A 86 19.74 -5.32 -13.96
C ALA A 86 20.30 -5.53 -12.56
N VAL A 87 21.54 -6.00 -12.47
CA VAL A 87 22.32 -6.03 -11.25
C VAL A 87 22.66 -4.60 -10.85
N THR A 88 22.46 -4.27 -9.58
CA THR A 88 22.72 -2.93 -9.05
C THR A 88 23.73 -2.94 -7.92
N ARG A 89 24.30 -1.77 -7.62
CA ARG A 89 25.09 -1.52 -6.41
C ARG A 89 24.62 -0.23 -5.76
N LEU A 90 24.96 -0.05 -4.49
CA LEU A 90 24.62 1.17 -3.76
C LEU A 90 25.67 2.25 -4.01
N GLU A 91 25.19 3.48 -4.23
CA GLU A 91 25.98 4.71 -4.18
C GLU A 91 25.33 5.70 -3.23
N GLY A 92 26.14 6.56 -2.61
CA GLY A 92 25.68 7.53 -1.60
C GLY A 92 25.71 6.98 -0.17
N VAL A 93 25.25 7.81 0.77
CA VAL A 93 25.28 7.52 2.22
C VAL A 93 23.92 7.86 2.84
N GLY A 94 23.47 7.04 3.80
CA GLY A 94 22.23 7.28 4.55
C GLY A 94 20.99 7.30 3.65
N GLU A 95 20.12 8.29 3.82
CA GLU A 95 18.88 8.43 3.05
C GLU A 95 19.09 8.82 1.58
N ALA A 96 20.27 9.33 1.23
CA ALA A 96 20.64 9.64 -0.15
C ALA A 96 21.13 8.42 -0.95
N THR A 97 21.17 7.24 -0.31
CA THR A 97 21.59 5.99 -0.93
C THR A 97 20.68 5.64 -2.12
N ARG A 98 21.28 5.35 -3.27
CA ARG A 98 20.58 4.97 -4.50
C ARG A 98 21.18 3.71 -5.10
N ALA A 99 20.34 2.93 -5.77
CA ALA A 99 20.77 1.78 -6.54
C ALA A 99 21.15 2.23 -7.96
N VAL A 100 22.37 1.92 -8.40
CA VAL A 100 22.86 2.19 -9.76
C VAL A 100 23.18 0.88 -10.47
N PRO A 101 22.88 0.74 -11.78
CA PRO A 101 23.17 -0.49 -12.51
C PRO A 101 24.67 -0.73 -12.65
N THR A 102 25.12 -1.99 -12.59
CA THR A 102 26.52 -2.36 -12.81
C THR A 102 26.84 -2.61 -14.28
N GLY A 103 25.81 -2.86 -15.10
CA GLY A 103 25.92 -3.33 -16.48
C GLY A 103 25.57 -4.81 -16.62
N ASP A 104 25.63 -5.59 -15.54
CA ASP A 104 25.27 -7.01 -15.56
C ASP A 104 23.76 -7.20 -15.53
N MET A 105 23.31 -8.29 -16.15
CA MET A 105 21.90 -8.66 -16.26
C MET A 105 21.67 -10.07 -15.73
N GLU A 106 20.49 -10.30 -15.16
CA GLU A 106 20.03 -11.60 -14.71
C GLU A 106 18.60 -11.85 -15.22
N ASP A 107 18.39 -12.95 -15.93
CA ASP A 107 17.07 -13.39 -16.36
C ASP A 107 16.52 -14.38 -15.32
N LEU A 108 15.40 -14.04 -14.69
CA LEU A 108 14.73 -14.87 -13.69
C LEU A 108 13.46 -15.50 -14.27
N PRO A 109 13.39 -16.83 -14.45
CA PRO A 109 12.19 -17.51 -14.91
C PRO A 109 11.03 -17.34 -13.92
N CYS A 110 9.87 -16.90 -14.42
CA CYS A 110 8.65 -16.77 -13.63
C CYS A 110 7.40 -16.68 -14.51
N GLY A 111 6.27 -17.20 -14.02
CA GLY A 111 4.97 -17.13 -14.71
C GLY A 111 4.05 -15.98 -14.26
N LEU A 112 4.44 -15.25 -13.21
CA LEU A 112 3.67 -14.15 -12.63
C LEU A 112 4.61 -13.06 -12.13
N VAL A 113 4.35 -11.81 -12.54
CA VAL A 113 5.07 -10.62 -12.08
C VAL A 113 4.09 -9.69 -11.39
N LEU A 114 4.31 -9.41 -10.11
CA LEU A 114 3.50 -8.51 -9.30
C LEU A 114 4.35 -7.29 -8.93
N SER A 115 3.96 -6.10 -9.40
CA SER A 115 4.64 -4.85 -9.06
C SER A 115 4.10 -4.28 -7.77
N SER A 116 4.96 -4.17 -6.75
CA SER A 116 4.61 -3.72 -5.39
C SER A 116 5.50 -2.56 -4.95
N VAL A 117 5.70 -1.56 -5.82
CA VAL A 117 6.67 -0.45 -5.66
C VAL A 117 6.04 0.87 -5.17
N GLY A 118 4.84 0.80 -4.58
CA GLY A 118 4.09 1.95 -4.08
C GLY A 118 2.99 2.43 -5.03
N TYR A 119 2.25 3.44 -4.57
CA TYR A 119 1.11 4.02 -5.28
C TYR A 119 1.29 5.54 -5.44
N LYS A 120 0.40 6.15 -6.20
CA LYS A 120 0.21 7.62 -6.25
C LYS A 120 -1.27 7.93 -6.22
N SER A 121 -1.65 9.05 -5.62
CA SER A 121 -3.01 9.58 -5.79
C SER A 121 -3.22 10.02 -7.25
N ARG A 122 -4.47 10.26 -7.62
CA ARG A 122 -4.85 10.80 -8.93
C ARG A 122 -5.47 12.19 -8.75
N PRO A 123 -5.28 13.12 -9.70
CA PRO A 123 -6.06 14.35 -9.71
C PRO A 123 -7.54 14.01 -9.83
N VAL A 124 -8.38 14.65 -9.01
CA VAL A 124 -9.82 14.34 -8.93
C VAL A 124 -10.68 15.39 -9.63
N ASP A 125 -10.23 16.64 -9.66
CA ASP A 125 -10.96 17.77 -10.20
C ASP A 125 -9.97 18.88 -10.61
N PRO A 126 -10.21 19.61 -11.72
CA PRO A 126 -9.33 20.71 -12.14
C PRO A 126 -9.22 21.86 -11.14
N SER A 127 -10.17 22.01 -10.22
CA SER A 127 -10.14 23.03 -9.16
C SER A 127 -9.20 22.68 -8.00
N VAL A 128 -8.65 21.46 -7.96
CA VAL A 128 -7.77 20.98 -6.88
C VAL A 128 -6.33 20.88 -7.39
N PRO A 129 -5.36 21.61 -6.79
CA PRO A 129 -3.96 21.54 -7.20
C PRO A 129 -3.40 20.12 -6.96
N PHE A 130 -2.46 19.71 -7.81
CA PHE A 130 -1.92 18.35 -7.77
C PHE A 130 -0.43 18.32 -8.11
N ASP A 131 0.38 17.77 -7.21
CA ASP A 131 1.79 17.47 -7.49
C ASP A 131 1.88 16.08 -8.13
N SER A 132 2.14 16.04 -9.44
CA SER A 132 2.24 14.78 -10.19
C SER A 132 3.55 14.01 -9.90
N LYS A 133 4.60 14.70 -9.46
CA LYS A 133 5.89 14.08 -9.11
C LYS A 133 5.76 13.29 -7.82
N LEU A 134 5.18 13.89 -6.77
CA LEU A 134 4.94 13.22 -5.48
C LEU A 134 3.64 12.39 -5.47
N GLY A 135 2.66 12.75 -6.30
CA GLY A 135 1.36 12.08 -6.37
C GLY A 135 0.46 12.43 -5.19
N VAL A 136 0.43 13.70 -4.77
CA VAL A 136 -0.31 14.22 -3.60
C VAL A 136 -0.96 15.57 -3.90
N ILE A 137 -1.92 15.99 -3.08
CA ILE A 137 -2.43 17.37 -3.09
C ILE A 137 -1.46 18.27 -2.32
N PRO A 138 -0.90 19.33 -2.93
CA PRO A 138 -0.04 20.29 -2.24
C PRO A 138 -0.77 20.95 -1.06
N ASN A 139 -0.18 20.89 0.13
CA ASN A 139 -0.83 21.35 1.35
C ASN A 139 0.16 21.83 2.42
N VAL A 140 -0.32 22.69 3.31
CA VAL A 140 0.36 23.10 4.54
C VAL A 140 -0.44 22.58 5.73
N GLU A 141 0.09 21.57 6.40
CA GLU A 141 -0.55 20.89 7.55
C GLU A 141 -1.98 20.35 7.29
N GLY A 142 -2.34 20.18 6.02
CA GLY A 142 -3.66 19.70 5.59
C GLY A 142 -4.54 20.77 4.96
N ARG A 143 -4.16 22.06 5.01
CA ARG A 143 -4.79 23.13 4.21
C ARG A 143 -4.26 23.05 2.79
N VAL A 144 -5.15 22.94 1.80
CA VAL A 144 -4.73 22.90 0.40
C VAL A 144 -4.18 24.26 -0.02
N MET A 145 -3.01 24.28 -0.67
CA MET A 145 -2.36 25.53 -1.07
C MET A 145 -3.23 26.29 -2.07
N ASP A 146 -3.33 27.61 -1.91
CA ASP A 146 -4.07 28.54 -2.79
C ASP A 146 -5.58 28.26 -2.96
N VAL A 147 -6.16 27.36 -2.15
CA VAL A 147 -7.59 27.02 -2.19
C VAL A 147 -8.22 27.15 -0.78
N PRO A 148 -8.66 28.35 -0.37
CA PRO A 148 -9.27 28.56 0.94
C PRO A 148 -10.48 27.67 1.20
N GLY A 149 -10.54 27.07 2.39
CA GLY A 149 -11.63 26.19 2.80
C GLY A 149 -11.55 24.75 2.27
N LEU A 150 -10.52 24.41 1.50
CA LEU A 150 -10.25 23.04 1.07
C LEU A 150 -9.13 22.41 1.92
N TYR A 151 -9.35 21.16 2.34
CA TYR A 151 -8.44 20.41 3.20
C TYR A 151 -8.22 19.00 2.65
N CYS A 152 -7.11 18.38 3.05
CA CYS A 152 -6.81 16.99 2.73
C CYS A 152 -6.16 16.27 3.92
N SER A 153 -6.40 14.96 4.04
CA SER A 153 -5.83 14.08 5.07
C SER A 153 -5.45 12.71 4.51
N GLY A 154 -4.62 11.96 5.23
CA GLY A 154 -4.23 10.60 4.86
C GLY A 154 -3.30 10.54 3.66
N TRP A 155 -3.42 9.49 2.84
CA TRP A 155 -2.47 9.22 1.75
C TRP A 155 -2.43 10.30 0.68
N VAL A 156 -3.55 10.96 0.37
CA VAL A 156 -3.57 12.06 -0.61
C VAL A 156 -2.82 13.30 -0.11
N LYS A 157 -2.63 13.43 1.21
CA LYS A 157 -1.87 14.50 1.87
C LYS A 157 -0.39 14.16 2.03
N ARG A 158 -0.05 12.93 2.45
CA ARG A 158 1.31 12.53 2.91
C ARG A 158 2.01 11.50 2.03
N GLY A 159 1.33 10.97 1.02
CA GLY A 159 1.79 9.83 0.22
C GLY A 159 1.50 8.47 0.88
N PRO A 160 1.63 7.36 0.14
CA PRO A 160 1.16 6.03 0.57
C PRO A 160 2.21 5.25 1.36
N THR A 161 2.66 5.79 2.49
CA THR A 161 3.69 5.17 3.35
C THR A 161 3.19 4.81 4.75
N GLY A 162 2.17 5.52 5.27
CA GLY A 162 1.66 5.35 6.62
C GLY A 162 0.70 4.17 6.79
N VAL A 163 0.77 3.51 7.95
CA VAL A 163 -0.24 2.52 8.38
C VAL A 163 -1.51 3.22 8.87
N ILE A 164 -2.54 2.45 9.24
CA ILE A 164 -3.83 2.98 9.74
C ILE A 164 -3.64 3.96 10.90
N ALA A 165 -2.81 3.61 11.89
CA ALA A 165 -2.54 4.48 13.04
C ALA A 165 -1.90 5.83 12.63
N THR A 166 -0.93 5.80 11.71
CA THR A 166 -0.30 7.03 11.18
C THR A 166 -1.33 7.90 10.44
N THR A 167 -2.21 7.26 9.66
CA THR A 167 -3.28 7.95 8.92
C THR A 167 -4.30 8.58 9.88
N MET A 168 -4.64 7.88 10.97
CA MET A 168 -5.56 8.37 12.00
C MET A 168 -5.00 9.63 12.67
N THR A 169 -3.76 9.59 13.16
CA THR A 169 -3.14 10.76 13.81
C THR A 169 -3.02 11.95 12.84
N ASP A 170 -2.60 11.72 11.59
CA ASP A 170 -2.53 12.77 10.57
C ASP A 170 -3.91 13.40 10.26
N SER A 171 -4.96 12.57 10.24
CA SER A 171 -6.33 13.02 10.03
C SER A 171 -6.82 13.89 11.19
N PHE A 172 -6.47 13.55 12.43
CA PHE A 172 -6.77 14.41 13.58
C PHE A 172 -6.08 15.77 13.50
N LEU A 173 -4.83 15.83 13.06
CA LEU A 173 -4.12 17.10 12.87
C LEU A 173 -4.83 17.99 11.85
N THR A 174 -5.27 17.40 10.73
CA THR A 174 -6.04 18.13 9.71
C THR A 174 -7.37 18.63 10.27
N GLY A 175 -8.08 17.79 11.04
CA GLY A 175 -9.32 18.18 11.72
C GLY A 175 -9.10 19.32 12.72
N GLN A 176 -7.99 19.33 13.44
CA GLN A 176 -7.62 20.43 14.34
C GLN A 176 -7.37 21.73 13.58
N MET A 177 -6.66 21.69 12.46
CA MET A 177 -6.44 22.88 11.61
C MET A 177 -7.77 23.44 11.09
N LEU A 178 -8.66 22.58 10.60
CA LEU A 178 -9.99 22.99 10.14
C LEU A 178 -10.80 23.65 11.26
N LEU A 179 -10.81 23.07 12.46
CA LEU A 179 -11.52 23.63 13.61
C LEU A 179 -10.92 24.96 14.09
N GLN A 180 -9.59 25.13 13.99
CA GLN A 180 -8.93 26.39 14.30
C GLN A 180 -9.35 27.48 13.30
N ASP A 181 -9.35 27.17 12.01
CA ASP A 181 -9.74 28.11 10.95
C ASP A 181 -11.23 28.49 11.06
N LEU A 182 -12.08 27.53 11.42
CA LEU A 182 -13.49 27.78 11.72
C LEU A 182 -13.66 28.76 12.88
N LYS A 183 -12.96 28.54 14.00
CA LYS A 183 -13.02 29.42 15.18
C LYS A 183 -12.46 30.82 14.90
N ALA A 184 -11.45 30.91 14.05
CA ALA A 184 -10.83 32.16 13.64
C ALA A 184 -11.65 32.94 12.58
N GLY A 185 -12.78 32.40 12.10
CA GLY A 185 -13.59 33.04 11.08
C GLY A 185 -12.94 33.08 9.70
N LEU A 186 -11.98 32.20 9.43
CA LEU A 186 -11.27 32.10 8.15
C LEU A 186 -12.05 31.29 7.10
N LEU A 187 -13.11 30.61 7.53
CA LEU A 187 -14.03 29.90 6.65
C LEU A 187 -15.22 30.77 6.26
N PRO A 188 -15.87 30.49 5.12
CA PRO A 188 -16.99 31.30 4.67
C PRO A 188 -18.12 31.37 5.70
N SER A 189 -18.58 32.58 6.00
CA SER A 189 -19.65 32.84 6.97
C SER A 189 -21.05 32.57 6.41
N GLY A 190 -22.03 32.50 7.31
CA GLY A 190 -23.44 32.37 6.98
C GLY A 190 -23.92 30.93 6.67
N PRO A 191 -25.19 30.78 6.26
CA PRO A 191 -25.79 29.47 6.01
C PRO A 191 -25.09 28.69 4.90
N ARG A 192 -24.80 27.42 5.16
CA ARG A 192 -24.28 26.46 4.19
C ARG A 192 -25.27 25.30 4.04
N PRO A 193 -25.91 25.11 2.87
CA PRO A 193 -27.00 24.15 2.71
C PRO A 193 -26.54 22.67 2.76
N GLY A 194 -25.23 22.42 2.66
CA GLY A 194 -24.64 21.09 2.81
C GLY A 194 -25.30 20.05 1.89
N TYR A 195 -25.69 18.92 2.49
CA TYR A 195 -26.29 17.79 1.77
C TYR A 195 -27.55 18.16 0.98
N ALA A 196 -28.39 19.10 1.43
CA ALA A 196 -29.63 19.44 0.74
C ALA A 196 -29.39 19.98 -0.69
N ALA A 197 -28.38 20.83 -0.86
CA ALA A 197 -28.00 21.35 -2.18
C ALA A 197 -27.37 20.26 -3.06
N ILE A 198 -26.52 19.40 -2.47
CA ILE A 198 -25.86 18.31 -3.20
C ILE A 198 -26.86 17.24 -3.63
N GLN A 199 -27.82 16.89 -2.78
CA GLN A 199 -28.86 15.91 -3.08
C GLN A 199 -29.70 16.34 -4.28
N ALA A 200 -30.15 17.61 -4.33
CA ALA A 200 -30.89 18.13 -5.48
C ALA A 200 -30.07 18.05 -6.78
N LEU A 201 -28.77 18.33 -6.71
CA LEU A 201 -27.85 18.24 -7.85
C LEU A 201 -27.59 16.79 -8.30
N LEU A 202 -27.45 15.85 -7.36
CA LEU A 202 -27.26 14.44 -7.67
C LEU A 202 -28.53 13.87 -8.33
N SER A 203 -29.71 14.19 -7.80
CA SER A 203 -30.99 13.81 -8.38
C SER A 203 -31.17 14.36 -9.79
N SER A 204 -30.85 15.64 -10.03
CA SER A 204 -30.96 16.21 -11.39
C SER A 204 -29.99 15.59 -12.40
N ARG A 205 -28.92 14.95 -11.91
CA ARG A 205 -27.95 14.20 -12.71
C ARG A 205 -28.23 12.70 -12.78
N GLY A 206 -29.34 12.22 -12.19
CA GLY A 206 -29.68 10.80 -12.15
C GLY A 206 -28.72 9.94 -11.31
N VAL A 207 -27.99 10.54 -10.37
CA VAL A 207 -27.07 9.82 -9.48
C VAL A 207 -27.79 9.45 -8.19
N ARG A 208 -27.82 8.15 -7.88
CA ARG A 208 -28.40 7.62 -6.63
C ARG A 208 -27.30 7.28 -5.62
N PRO A 209 -27.18 8.01 -4.50
CA PRO A 209 -26.18 7.71 -3.47
C PRO A 209 -26.52 6.43 -2.71
N VAL A 210 -25.51 5.64 -2.36
CA VAL A 210 -25.62 4.53 -1.40
C VAL A 210 -25.53 5.11 0.01
N SER A 211 -26.60 4.97 0.80
CA SER A 211 -26.60 5.39 2.20
C SER A 211 -25.83 4.41 3.10
N PHE A 212 -25.51 4.82 4.32
CA PHE A 212 -24.89 3.90 5.29
C PHE A 212 -25.82 2.72 5.62
N SER A 213 -27.13 2.96 5.77
CA SER A 213 -28.12 1.90 5.98
C SER A 213 -28.28 0.98 4.77
N ASP A 214 -28.00 1.45 3.56
CA ASP A 214 -27.93 0.56 2.39
C ASP A 214 -26.69 -0.32 2.49
N TRP A 215 -25.52 0.25 2.80
CA TRP A 215 -24.31 -0.52 3.05
C TRP A 215 -24.48 -1.58 4.15
N GLU A 216 -25.21 -1.30 5.24
CA GLU A 216 -25.48 -2.30 6.29
C GLU A 216 -26.26 -3.52 5.78
N LYS A 217 -27.16 -3.36 4.79
CA LYS A 217 -27.83 -4.49 4.13
C LYS A 217 -26.82 -5.35 3.36
N LEU A 218 -25.90 -4.71 2.66
CA LEU A 218 -24.83 -5.38 1.93
C LEU A 218 -23.88 -6.12 2.89
N ASP A 219 -23.48 -5.48 3.98
CA ASP A 219 -22.64 -6.09 5.01
C ASP A 219 -23.30 -7.34 5.62
N ALA A 220 -24.59 -7.24 5.99
CA ALA A 220 -25.35 -8.36 6.53
C ALA A 220 -25.42 -9.54 5.55
N GLU A 221 -25.65 -9.27 4.26
CA GLU A 221 -25.69 -10.29 3.21
C GLU A 221 -24.31 -10.97 3.03
N GLU A 222 -23.22 -10.19 2.95
CA GLU A 222 -21.88 -10.76 2.84
C GLU A 222 -21.52 -11.64 4.04
N VAL A 223 -21.87 -11.20 5.26
CA VAL A 223 -21.66 -11.98 6.49
C VAL A 223 -22.47 -13.27 6.46
N ALA A 224 -23.76 -13.21 6.10
CA ALA A 224 -24.64 -14.37 6.00
C ALA A 224 -24.09 -15.43 5.02
N ARG A 225 -23.63 -15.01 3.83
CA ARG A 225 -23.00 -15.91 2.85
C ARG A 225 -21.73 -16.58 3.37
N GLY A 226 -20.97 -15.89 4.22
CA GLY A 226 -19.76 -16.41 4.84
C GLY A 226 -20.02 -17.55 5.85
N GLN A 227 -21.15 -17.51 6.56
CA GLN A 227 -21.47 -18.48 7.62
C GLN A 227 -21.50 -19.92 7.10
N GLY A 228 -22.10 -20.15 5.93
CA GLY A 228 -22.20 -21.49 5.33
C GLY A 228 -20.85 -22.12 4.93
N THR A 229 -19.78 -21.32 4.87
CA THR A 229 -18.43 -21.76 4.48
C THR A 229 -17.38 -21.54 5.58
N GLY A 230 -17.81 -21.15 6.79
CA GLY A 230 -16.91 -20.86 7.91
C GLY A 230 -16.03 -19.62 7.70
N LYS A 231 -16.43 -18.70 6.82
CA LYS A 231 -15.72 -17.45 6.54
C LYS A 231 -16.33 -16.30 7.33
N PRO A 232 -15.56 -15.24 7.65
CA PRO A 232 -16.12 -14.02 8.26
C PRO A 232 -17.19 -13.35 7.39
N ARG A 233 -17.05 -13.48 6.06
CA ARG A 233 -17.97 -13.02 5.02
C ARG A 233 -17.60 -13.59 3.66
N GLU A 234 -18.54 -13.61 2.73
CA GLU A 234 -18.30 -13.82 1.30
C GLU A 234 -18.62 -12.52 0.55
N LYS A 235 -17.59 -11.87 0.00
CA LYS A 235 -17.76 -10.54 -0.57
C LYS A 235 -18.51 -10.59 -1.90
N LEU A 236 -19.41 -9.63 -2.08
CA LEU A 236 -20.01 -9.37 -3.38
C LEU A 236 -19.01 -8.62 -4.26
N VAL A 237 -18.71 -9.17 -5.43
CA VAL A 237 -17.69 -8.64 -6.35
C VAL A 237 -18.26 -8.07 -7.65
N ASP A 238 -19.51 -8.40 -7.97
CA ASP A 238 -20.25 -7.80 -9.10
C ASP A 238 -20.96 -6.52 -8.65
N PRO A 239 -20.59 -5.35 -9.19
CA PRO A 239 -21.25 -4.09 -8.87
C PRO A 239 -22.76 -4.11 -9.12
N GLN A 240 -23.24 -4.84 -10.13
CA GLN A 240 -24.67 -4.88 -10.45
C GLN A 240 -25.46 -5.72 -9.46
N GLU A 241 -24.91 -6.84 -8.99
CA GLU A 241 -25.47 -7.61 -7.87
C GLU A 241 -25.53 -6.78 -6.59
N MET A 242 -24.47 -6.03 -6.27
CA MET A 242 -24.45 -5.12 -5.12
C MET A 242 -25.59 -4.11 -5.22
N LEU A 243 -25.75 -3.41 -6.35
CA LEU A 243 -26.81 -2.42 -6.53
C LEU A 243 -28.21 -3.04 -6.46
N ARG A 244 -28.42 -4.20 -7.09
CA ARG A 244 -29.71 -4.92 -7.05
C ARG A 244 -30.12 -5.29 -5.64
N LEU A 245 -29.19 -5.74 -4.80
CA LEU A 245 -29.44 -6.05 -3.38
C LEU A 245 -29.97 -4.82 -2.63
N LEU A 246 -29.47 -3.63 -2.97
CA LEU A 246 -29.88 -2.36 -2.37
C LEU A 246 -31.17 -1.81 -2.96
N GLY A 247 -31.73 -2.46 -3.99
CA GLY A 247 -32.84 -1.96 -4.78
C GLY A 247 -32.48 -0.70 -5.57
N HIS A 248 -31.21 -0.56 -5.96
CA HIS A 248 -30.67 0.54 -6.78
C HIS A 248 -30.94 0.35 -8.26
#